data_AF-A0A9X2SXN8-F1
#
_entry.id   AF-A0A9X2SXN8-F1
#
_cell.length_a   1.000
_cell.length_b   1.000
_cell.length_c   1.000
_cell.angle_alpha   90.00
_cell.angle_beta   90.00
_cell.angle_gamma   90.00
#
_symmetry.space_group_name_H-M   'P 1'
#
loop_
_entity.id
_entity.type
_entity.pdbx_description
1 polymer ?
#
loop_
_entity_poly.entity_id
_entity_poly.type
_entity_poly.pdbx_seq_one_letter_code
_entity_poly.pdbx_strand_id
1 'polypeptide(L)'
;MGLFDFFHKKNDENKKHQAQSSKLPSDAQIRAVASIGLKSDWNTGRTNENLFPMAFEWIETGQYTKKLRFKTLRSESINYAPELRKFCDQNFFFYDGEWYSNKITLDCGSIGNVFIKYPGKCMVELIADFVEFDVNNPNATLQQAEDYSDILEIDCSPEAIQHGEKLHKELLLKEKEEREREEIEAIKSKIREKKRKQDIEKAALQELMDEGEIFPEANKRPPIPKEVVDAVWNRDGGKCVYCGSTENLHLDHIIPFSKGGDTSVENLQLLCQKCNLQKSNKIG
;
A
#
# COMPACT_ATOMS: atom_id res chain seq x y z
N MET A 1 55.64 -39.78 -33.73
CA MET A 1 56.17 -38.77 -34.68
C MET A 1 55.19 -38.69 -35.84
N GLY A 2 54.40 -37.67 -36.11
CA GLY A 2 54.07 -36.33 -35.56
C GLY A 2 53.19 -35.70 -36.67
N LEU A 3 51.91 -35.36 -36.45
CA LEU A 3 51.43 -34.06 -35.95
C LEU A 3 52.26 -32.87 -36.46
N PHE A 4 51.74 -32.18 -37.49
CA PHE A 4 51.68 -30.71 -37.68
C PHE A 4 51.65 -30.39 -39.18
N ASP A 5 50.46 -30.19 -39.75
CA ASP A 5 50.27 -29.39 -40.97
C ASP A 5 48.77 -29.06 -41.18
N PHE A 6 48.17 -28.32 -40.24
CA PHE A 6 46.84 -27.74 -40.45
C PHE A 6 46.66 -26.35 -39.82
N PHE A 7 47.73 -25.58 -39.63
CA PHE A 7 47.64 -24.20 -39.16
C PHE A 7 48.67 -23.29 -39.84
N HIS A 8 48.46 -22.98 -41.12
CA HIS A 8 49.01 -21.77 -41.73
C HIS A 8 48.11 -21.27 -42.87
N LYS A 9 46.90 -20.82 -42.50
CA LYS A 9 46.11 -19.88 -43.31
C LYS A 9 45.18 -19.05 -42.42
N LYS A 10 45.77 -18.36 -41.46
CA LYS A 10 45.16 -17.22 -40.75
C LYS A 10 46.20 -16.13 -40.72
N ASN A 11 46.07 -15.19 -41.65
CA ASN A 11 46.58 -13.81 -41.62
C ASN A 11 46.68 -13.36 -43.08
N ASP A 12 45.59 -12.79 -43.61
CA ASP A 12 45.61 -11.74 -44.65
C ASP A 12 44.23 -11.34 -45.19
N GLU A 13 43.13 -11.58 -44.45
CA GLU A 13 41.84 -10.92 -44.72
C GLU A 13 41.45 -9.87 -43.67
N ASN A 14 42.27 -9.67 -42.63
CA ASN A 14 41.95 -8.79 -41.49
C ASN A 14 42.58 -7.38 -41.57
N LYS A 15 42.82 -6.85 -42.78
CA LYS A 15 43.40 -5.49 -42.97
C LYS A 15 42.68 -4.63 -44.03
N LYS A 16 41.37 -4.80 -44.20
CA LYS A 16 40.55 -3.90 -45.04
C LYS A 16 39.19 -3.49 -44.46
N HIS A 17 39.05 -3.52 -43.13
CA HIS A 17 38.14 -2.58 -42.48
C HIS A 17 39.00 -1.49 -41.83
N GLN A 18 39.36 -0.50 -42.63
CA GLN A 18 39.75 0.80 -42.10
C GLN A 18 38.66 1.23 -41.13
N ALA A 19 39.00 1.32 -39.85
CA ALA A 19 38.23 2.08 -38.90
C ALA A 19 38.08 3.48 -39.48
N GLN A 20 36.93 3.79 -40.06
CA GLN A 20 36.45 5.15 -40.09
C GLN A 20 36.40 5.56 -38.62
N SER A 21 37.41 6.29 -38.18
CA SER A 21 37.32 7.12 -36.99
C SER A 21 36.15 8.06 -37.24
N SER A 22 34.94 7.63 -36.89
CA SER A 22 33.76 8.47 -36.89
C SER A 22 34.07 9.57 -35.87
N LYS A 23 34.35 10.76 -36.38
CA LYS A 23 34.56 11.93 -35.54
C LYS A 23 33.28 12.09 -34.72
N LEU A 24 33.37 11.98 -33.39
CA LEU A 24 32.21 12.13 -32.51
C LEU A 24 31.52 13.46 -32.83
N PRO A 25 30.17 13.53 -32.82
CA PRO A 25 29.46 14.77 -33.07
C PRO A 25 29.77 15.81 -31.99
N SER A 26 29.90 17.08 -32.36
CA SER A 26 30.01 18.20 -31.41
C SER A 26 28.73 18.37 -30.58
N ASP A 27 28.83 19.01 -29.41
CA ASP A 27 27.66 19.31 -28.56
C ASP A 27 26.57 20.09 -29.30
N ALA A 28 26.96 21.01 -30.17
CA ALA A 28 26.04 21.78 -31.01
C ALA A 28 25.30 20.88 -32.00
N GLN A 29 25.96 19.86 -32.56
CA GLN A 29 25.31 18.90 -33.47
C GLN A 29 24.33 18.01 -32.72
N ILE A 30 24.69 17.48 -31.55
CA ILE A 30 23.77 16.68 -30.72
C ILE A 30 22.53 17.52 -30.33
N ARG A 31 22.75 18.76 -29.87
CA ARG A 31 21.66 19.69 -29.51
C ARG A 31 20.81 20.10 -30.71
N ALA A 32 21.40 20.26 -31.89
CA ALA A 32 20.66 20.60 -33.10
C ALA A 32 19.70 19.46 -33.52
N VAL A 33 20.16 18.21 -33.52
CA VAL A 33 19.29 17.06 -33.83
C VAL A 33 18.20 16.90 -32.76
N ALA A 34 18.55 17.08 -31.49
CA ALA A 34 17.56 17.13 -30.41
C ALA A 34 16.53 18.25 -30.63
N SER A 35 16.98 19.44 -31.06
CA SER A 35 16.14 20.62 -31.28
C SER A 35 15.14 20.50 -32.43
N ILE A 36 15.43 19.70 -33.45
CA ILE A 36 14.51 19.43 -34.56
C ILE A 36 13.23 18.71 -34.06
N GLY A 37 13.33 18.01 -32.92
CA GLY A 37 12.19 17.44 -32.20
C GLY A 37 11.61 18.31 -31.08
N LEU A 38 12.24 19.44 -30.73
CA LEU A 38 11.88 20.31 -29.61
C LEU A 38 11.20 21.58 -30.12
N LYS A 39 9.87 21.57 -30.23
CA LYS A 39 9.10 22.74 -30.72
C LYS A 39 8.83 23.84 -29.68
N SER A 40 9.37 23.78 -28.48
CA SER A 40 9.27 24.90 -27.53
C SER A 40 10.25 24.75 -26.38
N ASP A 41 10.99 25.83 -26.12
CA ASP A 41 11.74 26.23 -24.93
C ASP A 41 11.94 25.20 -23.81
N TRP A 42 13.20 25.06 -23.42
CA TRP A 42 13.69 24.20 -22.34
C TRP A 42 12.97 24.51 -21.02
N ASN A 43 11.92 23.76 -20.73
CA ASN A 43 11.43 23.55 -19.38
C ASN A 43 11.56 22.06 -19.10
N THR A 44 12.53 21.71 -18.25
CA THR A 44 12.66 20.38 -17.64
C THR A 44 11.31 19.98 -17.06
N GLY A 45 10.70 18.92 -17.60
CA GLY A 45 9.40 18.43 -17.13
C GLY A 45 8.36 18.07 -18.20
N ARG A 46 8.69 18.09 -19.50
CA ARG A 46 7.79 17.59 -20.55
C ARG A 46 8.42 16.47 -21.37
N THR A 47 7.61 15.44 -21.62
CA THR A 47 7.85 14.27 -22.49
C THR A 47 8.37 14.69 -23.88
N ASN A 48 9.47 14.11 -24.37
CA ASN A 48 9.93 14.31 -25.75
C ASN A 48 9.77 13.02 -26.58
N GLU A 49 8.73 12.96 -27.41
CA GLU A 49 8.44 11.81 -28.27
C GLU A 49 9.51 11.59 -29.35
N ASN A 50 10.24 12.65 -29.74
CA ASN A 50 11.30 12.58 -30.74
C ASN A 50 12.66 12.15 -30.16
N LEU A 51 12.81 12.19 -28.83
CA LEU A 51 14.05 11.79 -28.16
C LEU A 51 14.25 10.27 -28.20
N PHE A 52 13.16 9.51 -28.14
CA PHE A 52 13.21 8.05 -28.13
C PHE A 52 13.98 7.47 -29.34
N PRO A 53 13.62 7.72 -30.61
CA PRO A 53 14.34 7.14 -31.75
C PRO A 53 15.78 7.66 -31.90
N MET A 54 16.10 8.81 -31.31
CA MET A 54 17.40 9.46 -31.39
C MET A 54 18.39 8.90 -30.36
N ALA A 55 17.92 8.66 -29.15
CA ALA A 55 18.72 8.19 -28.02
C ALA A 55 18.61 6.68 -27.79
N PHE A 56 17.58 6.01 -28.30
CA PHE A 56 17.32 4.61 -28.00
C PHE A 56 16.99 3.78 -29.23
N GLU A 57 17.24 2.48 -29.12
CA GLU A 57 16.76 1.46 -30.02
C GLU A 57 16.32 0.22 -29.26
N TRP A 58 15.34 -0.48 -29.83
CA TRP A 58 14.99 -1.83 -29.40
C TRP A 58 15.89 -2.83 -30.12
N ILE A 59 16.41 -3.78 -29.35
CA ILE A 59 17.20 -4.90 -29.85
C ILE A 59 16.47 -6.18 -29.52
N GLU A 60 16.08 -6.92 -30.56
CA GLU A 60 15.52 -8.26 -30.40
C GLU A 60 16.62 -9.18 -29.88
N THR A 61 16.45 -9.71 -28.67
CA THR A 61 17.41 -10.64 -28.04
C THR A 61 16.92 -12.09 -28.04
N GLY A 62 15.65 -12.30 -28.38
CA GLY A 62 15.03 -13.61 -28.49
C GLY A 62 13.66 -13.52 -29.17
N GLN A 63 12.96 -14.65 -29.26
CA GLN A 63 11.64 -14.72 -29.90
C GLN A 63 10.59 -13.82 -29.21
N TYR A 64 10.75 -13.58 -27.92
CA TYR A 64 9.84 -12.77 -27.10
C TYR A 64 10.54 -11.74 -26.22
N THR A 65 11.87 -11.64 -26.29
CA THR A 65 12.66 -10.76 -25.43
C THR A 65 13.27 -9.62 -26.23
N LYS A 66 13.20 -8.42 -25.66
CA LYS A 66 13.77 -7.21 -26.25
C LYS A 66 14.59 -6.45 -25.22
N LYS A 67 15.70 -5.87 -25.66
CA LYS A 67 16.49 -4.93 -24.88
C LYS A 67 16.33 -3.51 -25.38
N LEU A 68 16.19 -2.55 -24.47
CA LEU A 68 16.31 -1.14 -24.79
C LEU A 68 17.77 -0.73 -24.68
N ARG A 69 18.39 -0.46 -25.81
CA ARG A 69 19.76 0.03 -25.90
C ARG A 69 19.75 1.55 -26.00
N PHE A 70 20.60 2.19 -25.21
CA PHE A 70 20.96 3.58 -25.44
C PHE A 70 21.96 3.67 -26.60
N LYS A 71 21.56 4.37 -27.66
CA LYS A 71 22.45 4.75 -28.75
C LYS A 71 23.47 5.71 -28.18
N THR A 72 24.75 5.40 -28.32
CA THR A 72 25.83 6.24 -27.79
C THR A 72 25.70 7.68 -28.30
N LEU A 73 25.20 8.58 -27.45
CA LEU A 73 25.18 10.02 -27.70
C LEU A 73 26.34 10.65 -26.93
N ARG A 74 27.53 10.58 -27.53
CA ARG A 74 28.77 11.11 -26.96
C ARG A 74 29.28 12.24 -27.84
N SER A 75 29.60 13.38 -27.22
CA SER A 75 30.38 14.44 -27.87
C SER A 75 31.86 14.35 -27.50
N GLU A 76 32.66 15.26 -28.05
CA GLU A 76 34.05 15.43 -27.67
C GLU A 76 34.22 15.80 -26.17
N SER A 77 33.17 16.34 -25.52
CA SER A 77 33.26 16.89 -24.15
C SER A 77 32.27 16.29 -23.14
N ILE A 78 31.14 15.72 -23.58
CA ILE A 78 30.04 15.26 -22.71
C ILE A 78 29.51 13.90 -23.20
N ASN A 79 29.25 12.98 -22.26
CA ASN A 79 28.44 11.79 -22.50
C ASN A 79 26.98 12.09 -22.09
N TYR A 80 26.03 11.94 -23.01
CA TYR A 80 24.61 12.20 -22.75
C TYR A 80 23.84 10.94 -22.34
N ALA A 81 24.53 10.01 -21.67
CA ALA A 81 23.94 8.77 -21.17
C ALA A 81 22.71 9.04 -20.27
N PRO A 82 21.66 8.23 -20.39
CA PRO A 82 20.44 8.40 -19.62
C PRO A 82 20.59 7.82 -18.22
N GLU A 83 20.05 8.52 -17.24
CA GLU A 83 19.83 8.03 -15.89
C GLU A 83 18.46 7.33 -15.82
N LEU A 84 18.43 6.08 -15.34
CA LEU A 84 17.18 5.37 -15.12
C LEU A 84 16.60 5.73 -13.75
N ARG A 85 15.48 6.46 -13.74
CA ARG A 85 14.73 6.75 -12.51
C ARG A 85 13.54 5.82 -12.37
N LYS A 86 13.53 5.09 -11.26
CA LYS A 86 12.54 4.08 -10.92
C LYS A 86 11.68 4.58 -9.76
N PHE A 87 10.36 4.43 -9.88
CA PHE A 87 9.40 4.74 -8.81
C PHE A 87 8.77 3.47 -8.22
N CYS A 88 9.49 2.35 -8.28
CA CYS A 88 9.08 1.06 -7.75
C CYS A 88 10.26 0.46 -6.98
N ASP A 89 9.99 -0.32 -5.94
CA ASP A 89 11.05 -0.93 -5.14
C ASP A 89 11.62 -2.22 -5.78
N GLN A 90 10.96 -2.76 -6.82
CA GLN A 90 11.28 -4.07 -7.41
C GLN A 90 11.96 -3.97 -8.77
N ASN A 91 13.07 -4.69 -8.99
CA ASN A 91 13.85 -4.62 -10.24
C ASN A 91 13.13 -5.23 -11.45
N PHE A 92 12.05 -5.97 -11.20
CA PHE A 92 11.14 -6.45 -12.21
C PHE A 92 9.70 -6.07 -11.88
N PHE A 93 8.88 -5.84 -12.89
CA PHE A 93 7.44 -5.62 -12.70
C PHE A 93 6.65 -5.92 -13.98
N PHE A 94 5.34 -6.10 -13.82
CA PHE A 94 4.41 -6.27 -14.92
C PHE A 94 3.90 -4.91 -15.42
N TYR A 95 4.05 -4.64 -16.71
CA TYR A 95 3.53 -3.46 -17.40
C TYR A 95 2.34 -3.87 -18.27
N ASP A 96 1.18 -3.23 -18.09
CA ASP A 96 -0.07 -3.60 -18.79
C ASP A 96 -0.60 -2.51 -19.74
N GLY A 97 0.11 -1.38 -19.86
CA GLY A 97 -0.26 -0.27 -20.75
C GLY A 97 -1.29 0.72 -20.21
N GLU A 98 -1.93 0.50 -19.07
CA GLU A 98 -2.95 1.42 -18.50
C GLU A 98 -2.40 2.39 -17.44
N TRP A 99 -1.11 2.31 -17.12
CA TRP A 99 -0.47 3.25 -16.20
C TRP A 99 -0.20 4.57 -16.91
N TYR A 100 -1.11 5.54 -16.76
CA TYR A 100 -0.79 6.93 -17.04
C TYR A 100 0.28 7.40 -16.02
N SER A 101 1.55 7.35 -16.44
CA SER A 101 2.75 7.92 -15.78
C SER A 101 3.45 7.11 -14.66
N ASN A 102 4.80 7.15 -14.72
CA ASN A 102 5.75 7.13 -13.59
C ASN A 102 6.53 5.86 -13.20
N LYS A 103 6.23 4.61 -13.60
CA LYS A 103 7.05 3.48 -13.06
C LYS A 103 8.52 3.50 -13.50
N ILE A 104 8.75 3.83 -14.77
CA ILE A 104 10.08 4.01 -15.34
C ILE A 104 10.13 5.36 -16.06
N THR A 105 11.10 6.19 -15.70
CA THR A 105 11.48 7.38 -16.46
C THR A 105 12.97 7.29 -16.79
N LEU A 106 13.33 7.55 -18.04
CA LEU A 106 14.73 7.70 -18.44
C LEU A 106 15.03 9.20 -18.52
N ASP A 107 15.91 9.70 -17.66
CA ASP A 107 16.37 11.09 -17.67
C ASP A 107 17.66 11.18 -18.50
N CYS A 108 17.55 11.67 -19.73
CA CYS A 108 18.70 11.88 -20.61
C CYS A 108 19.43 13.19 -20.28
N GLY A 109 19.77 13.44 -19.02
CA GLY A 109 20.49 14.62 -18.54
C GLY A 109 20.05 15.93 -19.23
N SER A 110 20.93 16.52 -20.03
CA SER A 110 20.67 17.78 -20.76
C SER A 110 19.60 17.68 -21.86
N ILE A 111 19.14 16.50 -22.27
CA ILE A 111 18.21 16.32 -23.40
C ILE A 111 16.76 16.10 -22.92
N GLY A 112 16.56 15.86 -21.63
CA GLY A 112 15.25 15.71 -20.98
C GLY A 112 14.79 14.27 -20.82
N ASN A 113 13.52 14.08 -20.45
CA ASN A 113 12.97 12.78 -20.06
C ASN A 113 12.32 12.01 -21.22
N VAL A 114 12.53 10.69 -21.23
CA VAL A 114 11.88 9.74 -22.14
C VAL A 114 10.99 8.77 -21.36
N PHE A 115 9.79 8.58 -21.88
CA PHE A 115 8.85 7.57 -21.39
C PHE A 115 8.88 6.36 -22.31
N ILE A 116 8.90 5.17 -21.72
CA ILE A 116 8.93 3.93 -22.46
C ILE A 116 7.50 3.57 -22.80
N LYS A 117 7.11 3.76 -24.06
CA LYS A 117 5.81 3.34 -24.56
C LYS A 117 5.94 1.97 -25.20
N TYR A 118 5.39 0.95 -24.55
CA TYR A 118 5.34 -0.39 -25.09
C TYR A 118 3.90 -0.78 -25.48
N PRO A 119 3.65 -1.31 -26.69
CA PRO A 119 2.34 -1.76 -27.11
C PRO A 119 2.06 -3.16 -26.54
N GLY A 120 1.42 -3.23 -25.37
CA GLY A 120 0.91 -4.46 -24.79
C GLY A 120 1.47 -4.81 -23.42
N LYS A 121 0.97 -5.91 -22.88
CA LYS A 121 1.37 -6.39 -21.55
C LYS A 121 2.69 -7.13 -21.60
N CYS A 122 3.58 -6.91 -20.64
CA CYS A 122 4.90 -7.54 -20.61
C CYS A 122 5.50 -7.56 -19.20
N MET A 123 6.47 -8.46 -19.00
CA MET A 123 7.38 -8.38 -17.87
C MET A 123 8.56 -7.51 -18.23
N VAL A 124 8.92 -6.62 -17.31
CA VAL A 124 10.00 -5.66 -17.49
C VAL A 124 11.04 -5.90 -16.40
N GLU A 125 12.30 -6.06 -16.78
CA GLU A 125 13.46 -6.18 -15.91
C GLU A 125 14.42 -5.01 -16.16
N LEU A 126 14.81 -4.33 -15.09
CA LEU A 126 15.79 -3.24 -15.13
C LEU A 126 17.20 -3.82 -14.92
N ILE A 127 18.05 -3.72 -15.95
CA ILE A 127 19.42 -4.26 -15.94
C ILE A 127 20.46 -3.16 -15.77
N ALA A 128 20.05 -1.88 -15.74
CA ALA A 128 20.97 -0.77 -15.56
C ALA A 128 21.61 -0.76 -14.17
N ASP A 129 22.94 -0.65 -14.12
CA ASP A 129 23.68 -0.33 -12.90
C ASP A 129 23.26 1.05 -12.40
N PHE A 130 22.64 1.07 -11.22
CA PHE A 130 22.19 2.28 -10.55
C PHE A 130 23.42 3.02 -10.02
N VAL A 131 23.74 4.20 -10.57
CA VAL A 131 24.74 5.07 -9.94
C VAL A 131 24.01 5.86 -8.86
N GLU A 132 24.23 5.53 -7.59
CA GLU A 132 23.81 6.42 -6.50
C GLU A 132 24.49 7.79 -6.71
N PHE A 133 23.68 8.83 -6.88
CA PHE A 133 24.18 10.17 -7.09
C PHE A 133 24.81 10.67 -5.78
N ASP A 134 26.14 10.62 -5.68
CA ASP A 134 26.85 11.31 -4.60
C ASP A 134 26.76 12.82 -4.84
N VAL A 135 25.80 13.44 -4.16
CA VAL A 135 25.58 14.90 -4.19
C VAL A 135 26.83 15.71 -3.82
N ASN A 136 27.81 15.09 -3.17
CA ASN A 136 29.07 15.73 -2.76
C ASN A 136 30.21 15.53 -3.76
N ASN A 137 30.06 14.63 -4.75
CA ASN A 137 31.07 14.38 -5.77
C ASN A 137 30.45 14.04 -7.15
N PRO A 138 29.84 15.05 -7.83
CA PRO A 138 29.15 14.85 -9.10
C PRO A 138 30.07 14.37 -10.25
N ASN A 139 31.39 14.55 -10.14
CA ASN A 139 32.34 14.14 -11.16
C ASN A 139 32.68 12.63 -11.10
N ALA A 140 32.54 11.97 -9.94
CA ALA A 140 32.76 10.53 -9.82
C ALA A 140 31.63 9.71 -10.49
N THR A 141 30.40 10.22 -10.45
CA THR A 141 29.20 9.65 -11.09
C THR A 141 29.29 9.67 -12.63
N LEU A 142 29.94 10.69 -13.20
CA LEU A 142 30.11 10.88 -14.65
C LEU A 142 31.14 9.93 -15.29
N GLN A 143 32.10 9.43 -14.51
CA GLN A 143 33.20 8.60 -15.01
C GLN A 143 32.85 7.09 -15.03
N GLN A 144 31.77 6.68 -14.37
CA GLN A 144 31.29 5.28 -14.34
C GLN A 144 30.42 4.88 -15.54
N ALA A 145 30.04 5.82 -16.41
CA ALA A 145 29.05 5.59 -17.46
C ALA A 145 29.65 5.29 -18.84
N GLU A 146 30.55 4.30 -18.96
CA GLU A 146 31.13 3.95 -20.26
C GLU A 146 30.30 2.91 -21.05
N ASP A 147 29.46 2.08 -20.43
CA ASP A 147 28.94 0.85 -21.06
C ASP A 147 27.43 0.55 -20.87
N TYR A 148 26.55 1.55 -20.74
CA TYR A 148 25.10 1.28 -20.68
C TYR A 148 24.49 0.95 -22.05
N SER A 149 24.94 -0.14 -22.68
CA SER A 149 24.40 -0.61 -23.96
C SER A 149 23.05 -1.32 -23.82
N ASP A 150 22.63 -1.67 -22.61
CA ASP A 150 21.44 -2.49 -22.38
C ASP A 150 20.80 -2.15 -21.02
N ILE A 151 19.83 -1.23 -21.03
CA ILE A 151 19.30 -0.59 -19.80
C ILE A 151 18.06 -1.32 -19.28
N LEU A 152 17.26 -1.86 -20.20
CA LEU A 152 15.97 -2.48 -19.93
C LEU A 152 15.87 -3.77 -20.71
N GLU A 153 15.44 -4.85 -20.08
CA GLU A 153 15.01 -6.05 -20.76
C GLU A 153 13.49 -6.24 -20.56
N ILE A 154 12.80 -6.60 -21.64
CA ILE A 154 11.37 -6.84 -21.64
C ILE A 154 11.13 -8.26 -22.15
N ASP A 155 10.45 -9.06 -21.34
CA ASP A 155 9.98 -10.40 -21.70
C ASP A 155 8.47 -10.37 -21.99
N CYS A 156 8.13 -10.67 -23.23
CA CYS A 156 6.76 -10.71 -23.75
C CYS A 156 6.28 -12.15 -24.01
N SER A 157 6.97 -13.16 -23.47
CA SER A 157 6.54 -14.55 -23.61
C SER A 157 5.16 -14.74 -22.97
N PRO A 158 4.30 -15.63 -23.51
CA PRO A 158 3.02 -15.95 -22.89
C PRO A 158 3.15 -16.33 -21.41
N GLU A 159 4.22 -17.04 -21.05
CA GLU A 159 4.54 -17.46 -19.69
C GLU A 159 4.88 -16.25 -18.80
N ALA A 160 5.72 -15.33 -19.29
CA ALA A 160 6.05 -14.11 -18.56
C ALA A 160 4.82 -13.22 -18.36
N ILE A 161 3.97 -13.06 -19.39
CA ILE A 161 2.72 -12.31 -19.30
C ILE A 161 1.81 -12.94 -18.24
N GLN A 162 1.61 -14.26 -18.28
CA GLN A 162 0.79 -14.97 -17.30
C GLN A 162 1.34 -14.82 -15.88
N HIS A 163 2.65 -14.95 -15.71
CA HIS A 163 3.32 -14.73 -14.43
C HIS A 163 3.10 -13.30 -13.92
N GLY A 164 3.31 -12.30 -14.78
CA GLY A 164 3.10 -10.90 -14.42
C GLY A 164 1.67 -10.57 -14.05
N GLU A 165 0.67 -11.11 -14.78
CA GLU A 165 -0.74 -10.96 -14.42
C GLU A 165 -1.08 -11.60 -13.07
N LYS A 166 -0.49 -12.76 -12.77
CA LYS A 166 -0.65 -13.41 -11.47
C LYS A 166 -0.04 -12.56 -10.35
N LEU A 167 1.19 -12.11 -10.53
CA LEU A 167 1.89 -11.25 -9.56
C LEU A 167 1.11 -9.94 -9.33
N HIS A 168 0.61 -9.33 -10.40
CA HIS A 168 -0.20 -8.11 -10.30
C HIS A 168 -1.47 -8.33 -9.48
N LYS A 169 -2.19 -9.44 -9.71
CA LYS A 169 -3.37 -9.81 -8.90
C LYS A 169 -3.00 -10.04 -7.44
N GLU A 170 -1.88 -10.72 -7.17
CA GLU A 170 -1.40 -10.96 -5.81
C GLU A 170 -1.02 -9.64 -5.10
N LEU A 171 -0.37 -8.70 -5.79
CA LEU A 171 -0.03 -7.38 -5.25
C LEU A 171 -1.30 -6.58 -4.95
N LEU A 172 -2.26 -6.52 -5.88
CA LEU A 172 -3.54 -5.84 -5.65
C LEU A 172 -4.29 -6.42 -4.46
N LEU A 173 -4.26 -7.74 -4.30
CA LEU A 173 -4.88 -8.40 -3.13
C LEU A 173 -4.16 -8.00 -1.84
N LYS A 174 -2.82 -8.05 -1.81
CA LYS A 174 -2.03 -7.65 -0.63
C LYS A 174 -2.27 -6.19 -0.25
N GLU A 175 -2.27 -5.27 -1.21
CA GLU A 175 -2.57 -3.86 -0.98
C GLU A 175 -3.99 -3.67 -0.44
N LYS A 176 -4.97 -4.42 -0.96
CA LYS A 176 -6.34 -4.37 -0.46
C LYS A 176 -6.41 -4.86 0.99
N GLU A 177 -5.78 -5.99 1.30
CA GLU A 177 -5.73 -6.51 2.67
C GLU A 177 -5.00 -5.56 3.62
N GLU A 178 -3.94 -4.89 3.17
CA GLU A 178 -3.22 -3.90 3.96
C GLU A 178 -4.09 -2.67 4.26
N ARG A 179 -4.77 -2.11 3.26
CA ARG A 179 -5.74 -1.03 3.45
C ARG A 179 -6.85 -1.42 4.43
N GLU A 180 -7.43 -2.62 4.28
CA GLU A 180 -8.44 -3.14 5.20
C GLU A 180 -7.89 -3.27 6.64
N ARG A 181 -6.64 -3.73 6.80
CA ARG A 181 -5.97 -3.80 8.12
C ARG A 181 -5.79 -2.43 8.74
N GLU A 182 -5.33 -1.44 7.98
CA GLU A 182 -5.16 -0.06 8.43
C GLU A 182 -6.49 0.57 8.86
N GLU A 183 -7.55 0.38 8.08
CA GLU A 183 -8.89 0.85 8.42
C GLU A 183 -9.41 0.23 9.72
N ILE A 184 -9.23 -1.09 9.89
CA ILE A 184 -9.62 -1.79 11.12
C ILE A 184 -8.85 -1.24 12.34
N GLU A 185 -7.55 -1.02 12.22
CA GLU A 185 -6.75 -0.45 13.32
C GLU A 185 -7.14 0.99 13.64
N ALA A 186 -7.46 1.81 12.63
CA ALA A 186 -7.98 3.16 12.82
C ALA A 186 -9.32 3.14 13.58
N ILE A 187 -10.24 2.24 13.25
CA ILE A 187 -11.52 2.06 13.97
C ILE A 187 -11.27 1.60 15.41
N LYS A 188 -10.41 0.61 15.62
CA LYS A 188 -10.04 0.12 16.96
C LYS A 188 -9.49 1.24 17.83
N SER A 189 -8.61 2.09 17.29
CA SER A 189 -8.06 3.24 18.00
C SER A 189 -9.15 4.20 18.48
N LYS A 190 -10.10 4.55 17.60
CA LYS A 190 -11.26 5.40 17.94
C LYS A 190 -12.13 4.79 19.05
N ILE A 191 -12.36 3.47 19.00
CA ILE A 191 -13.13 2.76 20.04
C ILE A 191 -12.40 2.83 21.39
N ARG A 192 -11.08 2.58 21.41
CA ARG A 192 -10.27 2.66 22.64
C ARG A 192 -10.28 4.07 23.24
N GLU A 193 -10.14 5.10 22.41
CA GLU A 193 -10.19 6.49 22.85
C GLU A 193 -11.56 6.85 23.45
N LYS A 194 -12.65 6.48 22.76
CA LYS A 194 -14.01 6.69 23.26
C LYS A 194 -14.23 6.00 24.61
N LYS A 195 -13.77 4.75 24.75
CA LYS A 195 -13.87 4.01 26.01
C LYS A 195 -13.08 4.70 27.13
N ARG A 196 -11.84 5.11 26.85
CA ARG A 196 -11.00 5.85 27.80
C ARG A 196 -11.68 7.14 28.27
N LYS A 197 -12.28 7.90 27.35
CA LYS A 197 -13.03 9.11 27.69
C LYS A 197 -14.21 8.81 28.62
N GLN A 198 -14.99 7.77 28.32
CA GLN A 198 -16.09 7.32 29.17
C GLN A 198 -15.62 6.87 30.57
N ASP A 199 -14.50 6.17 30.64
CA ASP A 199 -13.93 5.70 31.91
C ASP A 199 -13.44 6.89 32.77
N ILE A 200 -12.82 7.90 32.14
CA ILE A 200 -12.43 9.16 32.81
C ILE A 200 -13.66 9.96 33.25
N GLU A 201 -14.68 10.10 32.40
CA GLU A 201 -15.93 10.78 32.75
C GLU A 201 -16.63 10.12 33.95
N LYS A 202 -16.63 8.78 34.01
CA LYS A 202 -17.17 8.04 35.16
C LYS A 202 -16.35 8.26 36.43
N ALA A 203 -15.02 8.26 36.33
CA ALA A 203 -14.15 8.52 37.48
C ALA A 203 -14.34 9.94 38.02
N ALA A 204 -14.37 10.95 37.13
CA ALA A 204 -14.62 12.33 37.52
C ALA A 204 -16.02 12.52 38.14
N LEU A 205 -17.05 11.85 37.58
CA LEU A 205 -18.39 11.88 38.18
C LEU A 205 -18.39 11.28 39.59
N GLN A 206 -17.65 10.18 39.80
CA GLN A 206 -17.52 9.57 41.12
C GLN A 206 -16.81 10.50 42.11
N GLU A 207 -15.73 11.17 41.71
CA GLU A 207 -15.03 12.15 42.55
C GLU A 207 -15.97 13.31 42.94
N LEU A 208 -16.73 13.87 42.00
CA LEU A 208 -17.72 14.93 42.28
C LEU A 208 -18.83 14.46 43.23
N MET A 209 -19.19 13.18 43.20
CA MET A 209 -20.13 12.59 44.16
C MET A 209 -19.51 12.46 45.55
N ASP A 210 -18.25 12.03 45.63
CA ASP A 210 -17.52 11.87 46.89
C ASP A 210 -17.24 13.22 47.57
N GLU A 211 -17.03 14.29 46.79
CA GLU A 211 -16.91 15.68 47.25
C GLU A 211 -18.27 16.31 47.65
N GLY A 212 -19.38 15.64 47.32
CA GLY A 212 -20.74 16.12 47.63
C GLY A 212 -21.21 17.27 46.74
N GLU A 213 -20.52 17.54 45.62
CA GLU A 213 -20.93 18.55 44.64
C GLU A 213 -22.10 18.06 43.76
N ILE A 214 -22.13 16.76 43.46
CA ILE A 214 -23.20 16.11 42.69
C ILE A 214 -23.85 15.02 43.54
N PHE A 215 -25.16 15.11 43.72
CA PHE A 215 -25.96 14.03 44.29
C PHE A 215 -26.57 13.22 43.14
N PRO A 216 -26.45 11.88 43.14
CA PRO A 216 -26.98 11.07 42.06
C PRO A 216 -28.49 11.30 41.93
N GLU A 217 -28.97 11.50 40.70
CA GLU A 217 -30.41 11.62 40.44
C GLU A 217 -31.12 10.36 40.93
N ALA A 218 -31.91 10.51 42.01
CA ALA A 218 -32.57 9.45 42.77
C ALA A 218 -33.54 8.55 41.97
N ASN A 219 -33.67 8.76 40.65
CA ASN A 219 -34.68 8.14 39.81
C ASN A 219 -34.16 7.07 38.83
N LYS A 220 -32.85 6.80 38.75
CA LYS A 220 -32.35 5.60 38.05
C LYS A 220 -32.11 4.48 39.06
N ARG A 221 -33.01 3.50 39.08
CA ARG A 221 -32.84 2.26 39.84
C ARG A 221 -31.55 1.58 39.37
N PRO A 222 -30.60 1.25 40.25
CA PRO A 222 -29.46 0.45 39.86
C PRO A 222 -29.96 -0.92 39.34
N PRO A 223 -29.28 -1.51 38.35
CA PRO A 223 -29.63 -2.85 37.88
C PRO A 223 -29.53 -3.87 39.03
N ILE A 224 -30.50 -4.79 39.11
CA ILE A 224 -30.51 -5.84 40.13
C ILE A 224 -29.34 -6.80 39.86
N PRO A 225 -28.41 -7.03 40.83
CA PRO A 225 -27.30 -7.95 40.64
C PRO A 225 -27.78 -9.35 40.26
N LYS A 226 -27.04 -10.03 39.38
CA LYS A 226 -27.43 -11.35 38.88
C LYS A 226 -27.52 -12.38 40.02
N GLU A 227 -26.64 -12.31 41.01
CA GLU A 227 -26.68 -13.24 42.15
C GLU A 227 -28.00 -13.13 42.94
N VAL A 228 -28.52 -11.91 43.07
CA VAL A 228 -29.81 -11.64 43.74
C VAL A 228 -30.98 -12.19 42.92
N VAL A 229 -30.95 -11.99 41.60
CA VAL A 229 -31.95 -12.56 40.67
C VAL A 229 -32.02 -14.08 40.79
N ASP A 230 -30.86 -14.74 40.73
CA ASP A 230 -30.77 -16.20 40.79
C ASP A 230 -31.25 -16.74 42.16
N ALA A 231 -30.90 -16.06 43.26
CA ALA A 231 -31.35 -16.41 44.61
C ALA A 231 -32.87 -16.33 44.77
N VAL A 232 -33.49 -15.24 44.29
CA VAL A 232 -34.96 -15.06 44.32
C VAL A 232 -35.64 -16.13 43.46
N TRP A 233 -35.09 -16.41 42.27
CA TRP A 233 -35.66 -17.41 41.37
C TRP A 233 -35.66 -18.82 41.96
N ASN A 234 -34.58 -19.18 42.66
CA ASN A 234 -34.46 -20.45 43.36
C ASN A 234 -35.38 -20.53 44.58
N ARG A 235 -35.45 -19.45 45.39
CA ARG A 235 -36.34 -19.37 46.56
C ARG A 235 -37.80 -19.53 46.18
N ASP A 236 -38.22 -18.83 45.13
CA ASP A 236 -39.62 -18.82 44.66
C ASP A 236 -39.94 -20.01 43.73
N GLY A 237 -38.95 -20.88 43.47
CA GLY A 237 -39.11 -22.09 42.66
C GLY A 237 -39.52 -21.81 41.21
N GLY A 238 -39.14 -20.64 40.67
CA GLY A 238 -39.53 -20.20 39.33
C GLY A 238 -41.04 -20.07 39.15
N LYS A 239 -41.76 -19.68 40.20
CA LYS A 239 -43.23 -19.55 40.21
C LYS A 239 -43.65 -18.21 40.80
N CYS A 240 -44.79 -17.72 40.35
CA CYS A 240 -45.45 -16.57 40.95
C CYS A 240 -45.81 -16.89 42.40
N VAL A 241 -45.34 -16.10 43.37
CA VAL A 241 -45.62 -16.34 44.79
C VAL A 241 -47.09 -16.15 45.16
N TYR A 242 -47.86 -15.42 44.35
CA TYR A 242 -49.29 -15.18 44.57
C TYR A 242 -50.20 -16.27 44.01
N CYS A 243 -49.88 -16.80 42.82
CA CYS A 243 -50.80 -17.68 42.09
C CYS A 243 -50.18 -18.99 41.58
N GLY A 244 -48.87 -19.19 41.77
CA GLY A 244 -48.15 -20.39 41.35
C GLY A 244 -47.87 -20.51 39.85
N SER A 245 -48.28 -19.53 39.03
CA SER A 245 -48.01 -19.52 37.58
C SER A 245 -46.51 -19.52 37.30
N THR A 246 -46.09 -20.24 36.27
CA THR A 246 -44.70 -20.27 35.76
C THR A 246 -44.50 -19.40 34.52
N GLU A 247 -45.53 -18.67 34.09
CA GLU A 247 -45.54 -17.92 32.83
C GLU A 247 -45.40 -16.41 33.07
N ASN A 248 -44.66 -15.73 32.19
CA ASN A 248 -44.49 -14.27 32.18
C ASN A 248 -44.14 -13.71 33.56
N LEU A 249 -43.11 -14.28 34.17
CA LEU A 249 -42.63 -13.91 35.49
C LEU A 249 -41.79 -12.64 35.44
N HIS A 250 -42.00 -11.79 36.43
CA HIS A 250 -41.28 -10.56 36.67
C HIS A 250 -40.74 -10.58 38.10
N LEU A 251 -39.53 -10.04 38.28
CA LEU A 251 -39.05 -9.64 39.59
C LEU A 251 -39.72 -8.33 39.99
N ASP A 252 -40.39 -8.35 41.13
CA ASP A 252 -41.05 -7.18 41.72
C ASP A 252 -40.63 -6.99 43.18
N HIS A 253 -40.63 -5.75 43.65
CA HIS A 253 -40.29 -5.44 45.05
C HIS A 253 -41.51 -5.54 45.95
N ILE A 254 -41.45 -6.33 47.03
CA ILE A 254 -42.50 -6.43 48.06
C ILE A 254 -42.83 -5.04 48.62
N ILE A 255 -41.80 -4.29 49.03
CA ILE A 255 -41.87 -2.85 49.29
C ILE A 255 -41.41 -2.14 48.02
N PRO A 256 -42.29 -1.44 47.27
CA PRO A 256 -41.89 -0.78 46.02
C PRO A 256 -40.70 0.16 46.21
N PHE A 257 -39.79 0.19 45.24
CA PHE A 257 -38.65 1.12 45.24
C PHE A 257 -39.09 2.59 45.44
N SER A 258 -40.23 3.00 44.85
CA SER A 258 -40.79 4.35 45.03
C SER A 258 -41.24 4.68 46.45
N LYS A 259 -41.31 3.67 47.34
CA LYS A 259 -41.61 3.79 48.76
C LYS A 259 -40.38 3.50 49.64
N GLY A 260 -39.18 3.50 49.06
CA GLY A 260 -37.93 3.26 49.78
C GLY A 260 -37.57 1.79 49.97
N GLY A 261 -38.18 0.87 49.20
CA GLY A 261 -37.80 -0.53 49.22
C GLY A 261 -36.40 -0.78 48.66
N ASP A 262 -35.63 -1.60 49.36
CA ASP A 262 -34.28 -2.01 49.00
C ASP A 262 -34.28 -3.12 47.93
N THR A 263 -33.17 -3.29 47.23
CA THR A 263 -32.99 -4.36 46.24
C THR A 263 -32.22 -5.52 46.89
N SER A 264 -32.90 -6.25 47.76
CA SER A 264 -32.39 -7.43 48.47
C SER A 264 -33.17 -8.67 48.07
N VAL A 265 -32.63 -9.87 48.36
CA VAL A 265 -33.35 -11.12 48.11
C VAL A 265 -34.65 -11.13 48.91
N GLU A 266 -34.63 -10.60 50.12
CA GLU A 266 -35.74 -10.53 51.06
C GLU A 266 -36.88 -9.63 50.56
N ASN A 267 -36.57 -8.51 49.91
CA ASN A 267 -37.56 -7.55 49.42
C ASN A 267 -37.97 -7.79 47.96
N LEU A 268 -37.39 -8.77 47.26
CA LEU A 268 -37.76 -9.14 45.90
C LEU A 268 -38.60 -10.41 45.87
N GLN A 269 -39.49 -10.53 44.88
CA GLN A 269 -40.36 -11.69 44.66
C GLN A 269 -40.65 -11.91 43.17
N LEU A 270 -40.97 -13.15 42.80
CA LEU A 270 -41.49 -13.46 41.46
C LEU A 270 -43.01 -13.32 41.41
N LEU A 271 -43.49 -12.48 40.48
CA LEU A 271 -44.91 -12.34 40.16
C LEU A 271 -45.14 -12.56 38.67
N CYS A 272 -46.21 -13.27 38.30
CA CYS A 272 -46.64 -13.27 36.91
C CYS A 272 -47.17 -11.89 36.52
N GLN A 273 -47.17 -11.58 35.23
CA GLN A 273 -47.60 -10.27 34.70
C GLN A 273 -48.95 -9.80 35.29
N LYS A 274 -49.93 -10.69 35.40
CA LYS A 274 -51.26 -10.37 35.96
C LYS A 274 -51.17 -9.95 37.43
N CYS A 275 -50.47 -10.73 38.26
CA CYS A 275 -50.31 -10.44 39.68
C CYS A 275 -49.47 -9.17 39.89
N ASN A 276 -48.41 -9.00 39.10
CA ASN A 276 -47.55 -7.81 39.14
C ASN A 276 -48.34 -6.53 38.84
N LEU A 277 -49.17 -6.54 37.79
CA LEU A 277 -50.03 -5.41 37.43
C LEU A 277 -51.08 -5.10 38.50
N GLN A 278 -51.65 -6.14 39.14
CA GLN A 278 -52.61 -5.98 40.23
C GLN A 278 -51.98 -5.37 41.48
N LYS A 279 -50.73 -5.77 41.80
CA LYS A 279 -49.96 -5.21 42.91
C LYS A 279 -49.55 -3.76 42.64
N SER A 280 -49.02 -3.46 41.46
CA SER A 280 -48.57 -2.12 41.10
C SER A 280 -47.65 -1.53 42.17
N ASN A 281 -47.87 -0.29 42.62
CA ASN A 281 -47.10 0.36 43.69
C ASN A 281 -47.62 0.06 45.12
N LYS A 282 -48.39 -1.01 45.31
CA LYS A 282 -48.83 -1.46 46.65
C LYS A 282 -47.74 -2.32 47.30
N ILE A 283 -47.78 -2.35 48.63
CA ILE A 283 -46.93 -3.23 49.43
C ILE A 283 -47.60 -4.59 49.50
N GLY A 284 -46.86 -5.67 49.27
CA GLY A 284 -47.35 -7.03 49.40
C GLY A 284 -46.51 -8.05 48.68
#